data_AF-A0A6J7LVR7-F1
#
_entry.id   AF-A0A6J7LVR7-F1
#
_cell.length_a   1.000
_cell.length_b   1.000
_cell.length_c   1.000
_cell.angle_alpha   90.00
_cell.angle_beta   90.00
_cell.angle_gamma   90.00
#
_symmetry.space_group_name_H-M   'P 1'
#
loop_
_entity.id
_entity.type
_entity.pdbx_description
1 polymer ?
#
loop_
_entity_poly.entity_id
_entity_poly.type
_entity_poly.pdbx_seq_one_letter_code
_entity_poly.pdbx_strand_id
1 'polypeptide(L)'
;MKGKTCAGALIKGLDKEGNPKAVYIYNVVDNAWSMKEYGDQAVVWQTAINPVIAMELVHKGIWQPLGVNGPEWFDAKPFLELLEEYGTSWSIRDEDASKIVK
;
A
#
# COMPACT_ATOMS: atom_id res chain seq x y z
N MET A 1 -5.83 22.45 -4.03
CA MET A 1 -6.10 21.54 -5.17
C MET A 1 -7.34 20.71 -4.89
N LYS A 2 -8.05 20.23 -5.92
CA LYS A 2 -9.19 19.31 -5.80
C LYS A 2 -8.88 18.05 -6.60
N GLY A 3 -9.36 16.90 -6.16
CA GLY A 3 -9.14 15.61 -6.81
C GLY A 3 -8.68 14.54 -5.83
N LYS A 4 -8.47 13.34 -6.37
CA LYS A 4 -7.96 12.17 -5.64
C LYS A 4 -6.65 11.73 -6.26
N THR A 5 -5.76 11.21 -5.43
CA THR A 5 -4.55 10.51 -5.87
C THR A 5 -4.80 9.01 -5.83
N CYS A 6 -4.17 8.28 -6.73
CA CYS A 6 -4.19 6.82 -6.77
C CYS A 6 -2.75 6.35 -6.92
N ALA A 7 -2.26 5.63 -5.92
CA ALA A 7 -0.94 5.02 -5.92
C ALA A 7 -1.11 3.52 -5.77
N GLY A 8 -0.39 2.74 -6.56
CA GLY A 8 -0.55 1.30 -6.57
C GLY A 8 0.44 0.58 -7.48
N ALA A 9 0.38 -0.75 -7.45
CA ALA A 9 1.22 -1.62 -8.25
C ALA A 9 0.35 -2.56 -9.08
N LEU A 10 0.69 -2.71 -10.37
CA LEU A 10 0.10 -3.70 -11.26
C LEU A 10 1.03 -4.92 -11.28
N ILE A 11 0.55 -6.03 -10.73
CA ILE A 11 1.28 -7.29 -10.63
C ILE A 11 0.73 -8.24 -11.68
N LYS A 12 1.62 -8.84 -12.46
CA LYS A 12 1.31 -9.85 -13.49
C LYS A 12 2.30 -10.99 -13.38
N GLY A 13 1.80 -12.22 -13.35
CA GLY A 13 2.65 -13.40 -13.30
C GLY A 13 1.83 -14.66 -13.04
N LEU A 14 2.49 -15.67 -12.49
CA LEU A 14 1.83 -16.88 -12.06
C LEU A 14 1.47 -16.78 -10.58
N ASP A 15 0.29 -17.25 -10.20
CA ASP A 15 -0.09 -17.42 -8.81
C ASP A 15 0.70 -18.57 -8.15
N LYS A 16 0.41 -18.85 -6.87
CA LYS A 16 1.12 -19.88 -6.10
C LYS A 16 0.83 -21.30 -6.62
N GLU A 17 -0.28 -21.47 -7.33
CA GLU A 17 -0.72 -22.70 -7.96
C GLU A 17 -0.20 -22.82 -9.43
N GLY A 18 0.48 -21.80 -9.93
CA GLY A 18 1.06 -21.75 -11.27
C GLY A 18 0.07 -21.38 -12.38
N ASN A 19 -1.03 -20.71 -12.06
CA ASN A 19 -2.00 -20.18 -13.03
C ASN A 19 -1.72 -18.70 -13.35
N PRO A 20 -1.98 -18.25 -14.60
CA PRO A 20 -1.98 -16.83 -14.96
C PRO A 20 -2.83 -15.96 -14.01
N LYS A 21 -2.20 -14.95 -13.41
CA LYS A 21 -2.87 -13.98 -12.52
C LYS A 21 -2.36 -12.56 -12.75
N ALA A 22 -3.29 -11.62 -12.83
CA ALA A 22 -3.01 -10.20 -12.85
C ALA A 22 -3.89 -9.49 -11.82
N VAL A 23 -3.28 -8.61 -11.02
CA VAL A 23 -3.99 -7.81 -10.02
C VAL A 23 -3.42 -6.40 -9.95
N TYR A 24 -4.28 -5.42 -9.66
CA TYR A 24 -3.88 -4.07 -9.30
C TYR A 24 -4.19 -3.84 -7.82
N ILE A 25 -3.15 -3.68 -7.01
CA ILE A 25 -3.28 -3.25 -5.60
C ILE A 25 -3.05 -1.75 -5.53
N TYR A 26 -3.96 -1.02 -4.87
CA TYR A 26 -3.91 0.44 -4.87
C TYR A 26 -4.52 1.06 -3.61
N ASN A 27 -4.09 2.29 -3.33
CA ASN A 27 -4.59 3.18 -2.28
C ASN A 27 -5.05 4.49 -2.94
N VAL A 28 -6.24 4.96 -2.55
CA VAL A 28 -6.83 6.21 -3.05
C VAL A 28 -6.99 7.19 -1.91
N VAL A 29 -6.51 8.42 -2.10
CA VAL A 29 -6.64 9.48 -1.09
C VAL A 29 -7.30 10.70 -1.70
N ASP A 30 -8.33 11.21 -1.03
CA ASP A 30 -9.01 12.43 -1.42
C ASP A 30 -8.28 13.65 -0.84
N ASN A 31 -7.95 14.61 -1.69
CA ASN A 31 -7.22 15.80 -1.27
C ASN A 31 -8.03 16.70 -0.32
N ALA A 32 -9.35 16.72 -0.42
CA ALA A 32 -10.18 17.47 0.52
C ALA A 32 -10.15 16.83 1.91
N TRP A 33 -10.12 15.50 1.98
CA TRP A 33 -9.96 14.77 3.24
C TRP A 33 -8.57 15.02 3.86
N SER A 34 -7.49 14.83 3.09
CA SER A 34 -6.14 14.98 3.64
C SER A 34 -5.86 16.41 4.13
N MET A 35 -6.33 17.42 3.38
CA MET A 35 -6.20 18.82 3.79
C MET A 35 -7.04 19.14 5.02
N LYS A 36 -8.21 18.50 5.21
CA LYS A 36 -9.08 18.72 6.36
C LYS A 36 -8.51 18.09 7.64
N GLU A 37 -8.05 16.85 7.55
CA GLU A 37 -7.61 16.08 8.72
C GLU A 37 -6.14 16.37 9.09
N TYR A 38 -5.28 16.62 8.10
CA TYR A 38 -3.83 16.74 8.30
C TYR A 38 -3.25 18.09 7.83
N GLY A 39 -4.00 18.91 7.09
CA GLY A 39 -3.49 20.17 6.55
C GLY A 39 -2.58 20.02 5.33
N ASP A 40 -2.39 18.80 4.83
CA ASP A 40 -1.44 18.47 3.77
C ASP A 40 -2.11 17.90 2.52
N GLN A 41 -1.44 18.10 1.38
CA GLN A 41 -1.90 17.58 0.08
C GLN A 41 -1.84 16.05 0.04
N ALA A 42 -2.77 15.41 -0.67
CA ALA A 42 -2.90 13.95 -0.74
C ALA A 42 -1.60 13.22 -1.12
N VAL A 43 -0.78 13.76 -2.04
CA VAL A 43 0.52 13.17 -2.42
C VAL A 43 1.52 13.21 -1.26
N VAL A 44 1.57 14.32 -0.53
CA VAL A 44 2.45 14.50 0.63
C VAL A 44 2.02 13.54 1.73
N TRP A 45 0.72 13.50 2.02
CA TRP A 45 0.14 12.58 3.00
C TRP A 45 0.44 11.12 2.66
N GLN A 46 0.17 10.69 1.41
CA GLN A 46 0.43 9.31 0.96
C GLN A 46 1.90 8.93 1.03
N THR A 47 2.81 9.90 0.87
CA THR A 47 4.25 9.64 1.02
C THR A 47 4.62 9.48 2.49
N ALA A 48 4.12 10.38 3.34
CA ALA A 48 4.47 10.47 4.76
C ALA A 48 3.92 9.31 5.61
N ILE A 49 2.76 8.75 5.24
CA ILE A 49 2.14 7.69 6.06
C ILE A 49 2.94 6.39 6.07
N ASN A 50 3.66 6.06 4.98
CA ASN A 50 4.42 4.81 4.90
C ASN A 50 5.54 4.71 5.94
N PRO A 51 6.46 5.69 6.09
CA PRO A 51 7.47 5.64 7.14
C PRO A 51 6.88 5.74 8.54
N VAL A 52 5.74 6.43 8.74
CA VAL A 52 5.04 6.47 10.04
C VAL A 52 4.60 5.07 10.45
N ILE A 53 3.88 4.36 9.58
CA ILE A 53 3.44 2.98 9.83
C ILE A 53 4.64 2.05 10.04
N ALA A 54 5.67 2.16 9.20
CA ALA A 54 6.88 1.33 9.34
C ALA A 54 7.56 1.54 10.71
N MET A 55 7.72 2.79 11.14
CA MET A 55 8.28 3.10 12.47
C MET A 55 7.40 2.59 13.61
N GLU A 56 6.09 2.67 13.47
CA GLU A 56 5.15 2.14 14.47
C GLU A 56 5.25 0.61 14.59
N LEU A 57 5.34 -0.12 13.47
CA LEU A 57 5.50 -1.57 13.46
C LEU A 57 6.84 -2.01 14.06
N VAL A 58 7.90 -1.24 13.83
CA VAL A 58 9.21 -1.45 14.47
C VAL A 58 9.13 -1.18 15.97
N HIS A 59 8.49 -0.08 16.37
CA HIS A 59 8.29 0.26 17.79
C HIS A 59 7.48 -0.80 18.55
N LYS A 60 6.43 -1.34 17.92
CA LYS A 60 5.61 -2.43 18.47
C LYS A 60 6.33 -3.80 18.50
N GLY A 61 7.53 -3.91 17.92
CA GLY A 61 8.27 -5.16 17.82
C GLY A 61 7.69 -6.17 16.82
N ILE A 62 6.76 -5.73 15.95
CA ILE A 62 6.14 -6.57 14.92
C ILE A 62 7.10 -6.72 13.74
N TRP A 63 7.66 -5.60 13.27
CA TRP A 63 8.75 -5.61 12.30
C TRP A 63 10.09 -5.52 13.04
N GLN A 64 10.95 -6.51 12.85
CA GLN A 64 12.25 -6.60 13.52
C GLN A 64 13.37 -6.65 12.47
N PRO A 65 13.78 -5.49 11.93
CA PRO A 65 14.85 -5.43 10.93
C PRO A 65 16.17 -5.99 11.47
N LEU A 66 16.90 -6.70 10.59
CA LEU A 66 18.26 -7.16 10.82
C LEU A 66 19.18 -6.52 9.79
N GLY A 67 19.82 -5.40 10.18
CA GLY A 67 20.64 -4.60 9.29
C GLY A 67 19.79 -3.65 8.44
N VAL A 68 20.01 -3.65 7.12
CA VAL A 68 19.29 -2.80 6.16
C VAL A 68 18.33 -3.66 5.37
N ASN A 69 17.03 -3.49 5.63
CA ASN A 69 15.96 -4.23 4.96
C ASN A 69 14.99 -3.27 4.25
N GLY A 70 14.52 -3.66 3.07
CA GLY A 70 13.34 -3.05 2.45
C GLY A 70 12.05 -3.50 3.15
N PRO A 71 10.94 -2.75 3.02
CA PRO A 71 9.65 -3.10 3.61
C PRO A 71 9.11 -4.46 3.13
N GLU A 72 9.48 -4.89 1.93
CA GLU A 72 9.14 -6.19 1.34
C GLU A 72 9.70 -7.39 2.11
N TRP A 73 10.62 -7.16 3.05
CA TRP A 73 11.19 -8.22 3.90
C TRP A 73 10.27 -8.63 5.06
N PHE A 74 9.22 -7.85 5.33
CA PHE A 74 8.34 -8.05 6.48
C PHE A 74 6.93 -8.47 6.07
N ASP A 75 6.14 -8.98 7.03
CA ASP A 75 4.73 -9.27 6.79
C ASP A 75 3.98 -7.96 6.46
N ALA A 76 3.28 -7.97 5.32
CA ALA A 76 2.54 -6.83 4.82
C ALA A 76 1.21 -6.61 5.54
N LYS A 77 0.60 -7.64 6.15
CA LYS A 77 -0.74 -7.52 6.75
C LYS A 77 -0.81 -6.45 7.86
N PRO A 78 0.10 -6.43 8.85
CA PRO A 78 0.06 -5.40 9.91
C PRO A 78 0.20 -3.97 9.37
N PHE A 79 0.94 -3.79 8.27
CA PHE A 79 1.07 -2.50 7.61
C PHE A 79 -0.23 -2.04 6.97
N LEU A 80 -0.89 -2.96 6.26
CA LEU A 80 -2.15 -2.70 5.57
C LEU A 80 -3.31 -2.47 6.55
N GLU A 81 -3.31 -3.15 7.69
CA GLU A 81 -4.26 -2.93 8.79
C GLU A 81 -4.10 -1.52 9.39
N LEU A 82 -2.87 -1.10 9.68
CA LEU A 82 -2.61 0.26 10.17
C LEU A 82 -3.00 1.34 9.15
N LEU A 83 -2.80 1.11 7.85
CA LEU A 83 -3.21 2.06 6.81
C LEU A 83 -4.72 2.36 6.87
N GLU A 84 -5.52 1.37 7.25
CA GLU A 84 -6.96 1.53 7.50
C GLU A 84 -7.25 2.29 8.79
N GLU A 85 -6.52 2.00 9.88
CA GLU A 85 -6.64 2.73 11.15
C GLU A 85 -6.32 4.23 11.01
N TYR A 86 -5.41 4.60 10.10
CA TYR A 86 -5.07 5.99 9.78
C TYR A 86 -6.10 6.70 8.88
N GLY A 87 -7.22 6.05 8.56
CA GLY A 87 -8.38 6.66 7.94
C GLY A 87 -8.40 6.59 6.41
N THR A 88 -7.59 5.72 5.80
CA THR A 88 -7.64 5.49 4.34
C THR A 88 -7.93 4.02 4.03
N SER A 89 -8.11 3.68 2.76
CA SER A 89 -8.34 2.29 2.38
C SER A 89 -7.42 1.88 1.23
N TRP A 90 -7.17 0.58 1.15
CA TRP A 90 -6.52 -0.04 0.02
C TRP A 90 -7.46 -1.08 -0.58
N SER A 91 -7.21 -1.46 -1.82
CA SER A 91 -8.04 -2.44 -2.52
C SER A 91 -7.21 -3.22 -3.52
N ILE A 92 -7.64 -4.45 -3.79
CA ILE A 92 -7.12 -5.28 -4.87
C ILE A 92 -8.22 -5.44 -5.90
N ARG A 93 -7.90 -5.18 -7.16
CA ARG A 93 -8.77 -5.43 -8.32
C ARG A 93 -8.14 -6.48 -9.22
N ASP A 94 -8.94 -7.43 -9.69
CA ASP A 94 -8.53 -8.36 -10.73
C ASP A 94 -8.30 -7.64 -12.07
N GLU A 95 -7.25 -8.04 -12.77
CA GLU A 95 -6.84 -7.48 -14.05
C GLU A 95 -6.76 -8.57 -15.12
N ASP A 96 -6.68 -8.16 -16.38
CA ASP A 96 -6.56 -9.08 -17.51
C ASP A 96 -5.24 -9.89 -17.45
N ALA A 97 -5.39 -11.21 -17.30
CA ALA A 97 -4.31 -12.19 -17.26
C ALA A 97 -4.11 -12.92 -18.60
N SER A 98 -4.89 -12.62 -19.65
CA SER A 98 -4.92 -13.38 -20.91
C SER A 98 -3.58 -13.48 -21.64
N LYS A 99 -2.67 -12.53 -21.41
CA LYS A 99 -1.34 -12.47 -22.04
C LYS A 99 -0.22 -13.11 -21.21
N ILE A 100 -0.55 -13.68 -20.06
CA ILE A 100 0.44 -14.32 -19.17
C ILE A 100 0.54 -15.79 -19.54
N VAL A 101 1.75 -16.23 -19.86
CA VAL A 101 2.07 -17.61 -20.25
C VAL A 101 2.77 -18.30 -19.07
N LYS A 102 2.49 -19.59 -18.90
CA LYS A 102 3.11 -20.45 -17.89
C LYS A 102 4.51 -20.90 -18.30
#